data_AF-A0AAV5X8D0-F1
#
_entry.id   AF-A0AAV5X8D0-F1
#
_cell.length_a   1.000
_cell.length_b   1.000
_cell.length_c   1.000
_cell.angle_alpha   90.00
_cell.angle_beta   90.00
_cell.angle_gamma   90.00
#
_symmetry.space_group_name_H-M   'P 1'
#
loop_
_entity.id
_entity.type
_entity.pdbx_description
1 polymer ?
#
loop_
_entity_poly.entity_id
_entity_poly.type
_entity_poly.pdbx_seq_one_letter_code
_entity_poly.pdbx_strand_id
1 'polypeptide(L)' 'MGTVEFEALARLESRNRGLEGLPLALVSHPLGGIHEDEVVRKADLAIESVVKAVTTS' A
#
# COMPACT_ATOMS: atom_id res chain seq x y z
N MET A 1 13.00 -7.77 6.88
CA MET A 1 11.71 -7.62 7.60
C MET A 1 11.09 -6.31 7.15
N GLY A 2 10.00 -6.35 6.39
CA GLY A 2 9.24 -5.15 6.06
C GLY A 2 8.28 -4.84 7.20
N THR A 3 8.19 -3.57 7.62
CA THR A 3 7.40 -3.18 8.78
C THR A 3 5.92 -3.01 8.39
N VAL A 4 5.03 -3.66 9.15
CA VAL A 4 3.57 -3.43 9.12
C VAL A 4 3.16 -2.18 9.91
N GLU A 5 4.15 -1.43 10.39
CA GLU A 5 3.98 -0.29 11.31
C GLU A 5 3.13 0.85 10.71
N PHE A 6 3.07 0.94 9.39
CA PHE A 6 2.27 1.95 8.69
C PHE A 6 0.80 1.58 8.53
N GLU A 7 0.38 0.36 8.85
CA GLU A 7 -1.03 -0.04 8.71
C GLU A 7 -1.95 0.78 9.62
N ALA A 8 -1.54 1.02 10.88
CA ALA A 8 -2.31 1.82 11.81
C ALA A 8 -2.45 3.28 11.33
N LEU A 9 -1.38 3.84 10.76
CA LEU A 9 -1.39 5.18 10.17
C LEU A 9 -2.29 5.24 8.93
N ALA A 10 -2.19 4.25 8.04
CA ALA A 10 -3.03 4.16 6.85
C ALA A 10 -4.52 4.06 7.20
N ARG A 11 -4.88 3.29 8.23
CA ARG A 11 -6.26 3.22 8.75
C ARG A 11 -6.73 4.55 9.33
N LEU A 12 -5.87 5.28 10.04
CA LEU A 12 -6.20 6.60 10.57
C LEU A 12 -6.42 7.61 9.44
N GLU A 13 -5.53 7.67 8.46
CA GLU A 13 -5.65 8.54 7.28
C GLU A 13 -6.91 8.23 6.47
N SER A 14 -7.21 6.95 6.25
CA SER A 14 -8.44 6.51 5.56
C SER A 14 -9.69 7.05 6.26
N ARG A 15 -9.78 6.93 7.59
CA ARG A 15 -10.89 7.52 8.37
C ARG A 15 -10.95 9.04 8.25
N ASN A 16 -9.83 9.72 8.42
CA ASN A 16 -9.76 11.18 8.37
C ASN A 16 -10.17 11.74 6.99
N ARG A 17 -9.99 10.95 5.93
CA ARG A 17 -10.37 11.32 4.56
C ARG A 17 -11.78 10.89 4.17
N GLY A 18 -12.54 10.27 5.09
CA GLY A 18 -13.87 9.74 4.79
C GLY A 18 -13.84 8.53 3.85
N LEU A 19 -12.71 7.84 3.76
CA LEU A 19 -12.50 6.63 2.95
C LEU A 19 -12.56 5.36 3.80
N GLU A 20 -13.26 5.42 4.93
CA GLU A 20 -13.40 4.29 5.84
C GLU A 20 -14.12 3.12 5.15
N GLY A 21 -13.59 1.91 5.29
CA GLY A 21 -14.13 0.70 4.68
C GLY A 21 -13.56 0.34 3.30
N LEU A 22 -12.78 1.22 2.68
CA LEU A 22 -12.03 0.85 1.48
C LEU A 22 -10.82 -0.05 1.81
N PRO A 23 -10.50 -1.05 0.97
CA PRO A 23 -9.30 -1.86 1.14
C PRO A 23 -8.02 -1.01 1.12
N LEU A 24 -7.03 -1.39 1.94
CA LEU A 24 -5.73 -0.76 1.96
C LEU A 24 -4.73 -1.55 1.12
N ALA A 25 -4.07 -0.87 0.17
CA ALA A 25 -2.93 -1.42 -0.57
C ALA A 25 -1.63 -0.99 0.11
N LEU A 26 -1.04 -1.87 0.92
CA LEU A 26 0.22 -1.60 1.63
C LEU A 26 1.41 -2.14 0.84
N VAL A 27 2.38 -1.27 0.55
CA VAL A 27 3.62 -1.64 -0.14
C VAL A 27 4.74 -1.74 0.88
N SER A 28 5.32 -2.93 1.00
CA SER A 28 6.45 -3.17 1.91
C SER A 28 7.71 -2.46 1.41
N HIS A 29 8.26 -1.58 2.24
CA HIS A 29 9.49 -0.85 1.99
C HIS A 29 10.58 -1.27 3.00
N PRO A 30 11.83 -1.53 2.57
CA PRO A 30 12.91 -1.88 3.49
C PRO A 30 13.31 -0.68 4.36
N LEU A 31 13.86 -0.96 5.54
CA LEU A 31 14.53 0.07 6.34
C LEU A 31 15.85 0.44 5.65
N GLY A 32 15.92 1.62 5.04
CA GLY A 32 17.09 2.12 4.31
C GLY A 32 16.72 2.62 2.92
N GLY A 33 17.66 2.49 1.99
CA GLY A 33 17.43 2.79 0.57
C GLY A 33 16.93 1.56 -0.19
N ILE A 34 16.28 1.81 -1.32
CA ILE A 34 15.86 0.81 -2.30
C ILE A 34 16.37 1.26 -3.67
N HIS A 35 16.74 0.31 -4.52
CA HIS A 35 17.18 0.63 -5.86
C HIS A 35 15.99 1.00 -6.75
N GLU A 36 16.20 1.87 -7.74
CA GLU A 36 15.14 2.46 -8.55
C GLU A 36 14.30 1.42 -9.30
N ASP A 37 14.94 0.40 -9.87
CA ASP A 37 14.27 -0.72 -10.54
C ASP A 37 13.33 -1.49 -9.61
N GLU A 38 13.72 -1.65 -8.34
CA GLU A 38 12.89 -2.30 -7.34
C GLU A 38 11.71 -1.41 -6.92
N VAL A 39 11.87 -0.09 -6.93
CA VAL A 39 10.75 0.86 -6.74
C VAL A 39 9.72 0.69 -7.84
N VAL A 40 10.15 0.71 -9.11
CA VAL A 40 9.26 0.54 -10.27
C VAL A 40 8.52 -0.78 -10.18
N ARG A 41 9.24 -1.89 -9.95
CA ARG A 41 8.64 -3.21 -9.80
C ARG A 41 7.61 -3.28 -8.66
N LYS A 42 7.87 -2.64 -7.53
CA LYS A 42 6.93 -2.58 -6.40
C LYS A 42 5.71 -1.72 -6.73
N ALA A 43 5.87 -0.65 -7.50
CA ALA A 43 4.76 0.17 -7.95
C ALA A 43 3.80 -0.61 -8.88
N ASP A 44 4.34 -1.38 -9.82
CA ASP A 44 3.54 -2.23 -10.71
C ASP A 44 2.70 -3.25 -9.91
N LEU A 45 3.31 -3.92 -8.91
CA LEU A 45 2.60 -4.85 -8.03
C LEU A 45 1.52 -4.17 -7.18
N ALA A 46 1.72 -2.90 -6.81
CA ALA A 46 0.74 -2.13 -6.06
C ALA A 46 -0.50 -1.83 -6.94
N ILE A 47 -0.30 -1.52 -8.22
CA ILE A 47 -1.39 -1.28 -9.17
C ILE A 47 -2.26 -2.53 -9.31
N GLU A 48 -1.65 -3.70 -9.48
CA GLU A 48 -2.40 -4.97 -9.54
C GLU A 48 -3.27 -5.20 -8.29
N SER A 49 -2.72 -4.90 -7.12
CA SER A 49 -3.43 -5.03 -5.83
C SER A 49 -4.62 -4.07 -5.73
N VAL A 50 -4.45 -2.82 -6.17
CA VAL A 50 -5.53 -1.81 -6.20
C VAL A 50 -6.63 -2.21 -7.17
N VAL A 51 -6.27 -2.58 -8.41
CA VAL A 51 -7.25 -2.99 -9.43
C VAL A 51 -8.09 -4.15 -8.91
N LYS A 52 -7.44 -5.22 -8.43
CA LYS A 52 -8.14 -6.38 -7.88
C LYS A 52 -9.14 -6.00 -6.79
N ALA A 53 -8.75 -5.11 -5.89
CA ALA A 53 -9.56 -4.67 -4.76
C ALA A 53 -10.80 -3.85 -5.16
N VAL A 54 -10.77 -3.16 -6.30
CA VAL A 54 -11.87 -2.27 -6.75
C VAL A 54 -12.69 -2.81 -7.92
N THR A 55 -12.20 -3.84 -8.63
CA THR A 55 -12.91 -4.41 -9.79
C THR A 55 -13.52 -5.78 -9.54
N THR A 56 -13.08 -6.50 -8.51
CA THR A 56 -13.60 -7.85 -8.23
C THR A 56 -14.68 -7.77 -7.16
N SER A 57 -15.96 -7.80 -7.59
CA SER A 57 -17.13 -8.10 -6.76
C SER A 57 -17.44 -9.59 -6.77
#